data_AF-A0A376LJU8-F1
#
_entry.id   AF-A0A376LJU8-F1
#
_cell.length_a   1.000
_cell.length_b   1.000
_cell.length_c   1.000
_cell.angle_alpha   90.00
_cell.angle_beta   90.00
_cell.angle_gamma   90.00
#
_symmetry.space_group_name_H-M   'P 1'
#
loop_
_entity.id
_entity.type
_entity.pdbx_description
1 polymer ?
#
loop_
_entity_poly.entity_id
_entity_poly.type
_entity_poly.pdbx_seq_one_letter_code
_entity_poly.pdbx_strand_id
1 'polypeptide(L)'
;MVPQIDAESYILIDYNSGKVLAEQNADVRRDPASLTKMMTSYVIGQAMKAGKFKETDLVTIGNDAWATGNPVFKGSSLMFLKPGMQVPVSQLIRGINLQSGNDACVAMADFAAGSQDAFVGLMNSYVNALGLKNTHFQTVHGLDADGQYSSARDMALIGQAFDP
;
A
#
# COMPACT_ATOMS: atom_id res chain seq x y z
N MET A 1 -32.59 -8.68 -4.32
CA MET A 1 -32.42 -7.63 -3.29
C MET A 1 -30.99 -7.73 -2.80
N VAL A 2 -30.28 -6.60 -2.67
CA VAL A 2 -28.93 -6.60 -2.09
C VAL A 2 -29.06 -6.89 -0.58
N PRO A 3 -28.26 -7.79 0.01
CA PRO A 3 -28.27 -8.03 1.45
C PRO A 3 -27.96 -6.76 2.24
N GLN A 4 -28.50 -6.64 3.45
CA GLN A 4 -28.06 -5.58 4.37
C GLN A 4 -26.63 -5.88 4.82
N ILE A 5 -25.73 -4.91 4.68
CA ILE A 5 -24.33 -5.00 5.08
C ILE A 5 -24.09 -4.00 6.22
N ASP A 6 -23.61 -4.50 7.36
CA ASP A 6 -23.28 -3.68 8.51
C ASP A 6 -21.88 -3.07 8.37
N ALA A 7 -21.78 -2.02 7.54
CA ALA A 7 -20.54 -1.28 7.30
C ALA A 7 -20.85 0.17 6.89
N GLU A 8 -19.93 1.10 7.17
CA GLU A 8 -20.10 2.50 6.79
C GLU A 8 -20.08 2.72 5.26
N SER A 9 -19.33 1.90 4.53
CA SER A 9 -19.25 1.92 3.06
C SER A 9 -18.86 0.55 2.50
N TYR A 10 -19.37 0.19 1.33
CA TYR A 10 -18.96 -1.00 0.59
C TYR A 10 -19.14 -0.82 -0.92
N ILE A 11 -18.42 -1.65 -1.68
CA ILE A 11 -18.64 -1.84 -3.11
C ILE A 11 -18.37 -3.31 -3.47
N LEU A 12 -19.13 -3.83 -4.43
CA LEU A 12 -18.88 -5.13 -5.06
C LEU A 12 -18.81 -4.91 -6.57
N ILE A 13 -17.70 -5.30 -7.18
CA ILE A 13 -17.46 -5.17 -8.62
C ILE A 13 -17.14 -6.52 -9.24
N ASP A 14 -17.50 -6.69 -10.52
CA ASP A 14 -16.97 -7.75 -11.37
C ASP A 14 -15.59 -7.35 -11.91
N TYR A 15 -14.59 -8.22 -11.77
CA TYR A 15 -13.21 -7.94 -12.15
C TYR A 15 -13.03 -7.70 -13.66
N ASN A 16 -13.68 -8.48 -14.51
CA ASN A 16 -13.43 -8.43 -15.96
C ASN A 16 -14.12 -7.24 -16.63
N SER A 17 -15.36 -6.95 -16.22
CA SER A 17 -16.18 -5.90 -16.81
C SER A 17 -16.09 -4.57 -16.07
N GLY A 18 -15.58 -4.55 -14.83
CA GLY A 18 -15.64 -3.39 -13.93
C GLY A 18 -17.07 -3.04 -13.49
N LYS A 19 -18.06 -3.91 -13.76
CA LYS A 19 -19.46 -3.62 -13.45
C LYS A 19 -19.68 -3.64 -11.94
N VAL A 20 -20.25 -2.56 -11.42
CA VAL A 20 -20.72 -2.48 -10.03
C VAL A 20 -21.98 -3.33 -9.87
N LEU A 21 -21.92 -4.30 -8.96
CA LEU A 21 -23.02 -5.21 -8.64
C LEU A 21 -23.83 -4.75 -7.43
N ALA A 22 -23.16 -4.10 -6.47
CA ALA A 22 -23.77 -3.47 -5.29
C ALA A 22 -22.84 -2.41 -4.71
N GLU A 23 -23.39 -1.35 -4.13
CA GLU A 23 -22.59 -0.31 -3.47
C GLU A 23 -23.40 0.47 -2.42
N GLN A 24 -22.71 0.98 -1.40
CA GLN A 24 -23.25 1.95 -0.46
C GLN A 24 -22.12 2.89 -0.01
N ASN A 25 -22.35 4.20 -0.09
CA ASN A 25 -21.37 5.23 0.28
C ASN A 25 -19.98 5.02 -0.37
N ALA A 26 -19.93 4.46 -1.58
CA ALA A 26 -18.69 3.94 -2.15
C ALA A 26 -17.66 5.02 -2.51
N ASP A 27 -18.10 6.27 -2.68
CA ASP A 27 -17.25 7.43 -2.99
C ASP A 27 -16.97 8.32 -1.75
N VAL A 28 -17.48 7.94 -0.57
CA VAL A 28 -17.22 8.67 0.68
C VAL A 28 -15.77 8.48 1.07
N ARG A 29 -15.08 9.59 1.35
CA ARG A 29 -13.68 9.59 1.79
C ARG A 29 -13.58 9.06 3.21
N ARG A 30 -12.68 8.10 3.41
CA ARG A 30 -12.38 7.47 4.71
C ARG A 30 -10.89 7.24 4.84
N ASP A 31 -10.42 7.06 6.06
CA ASP A 31 -9.05 6.61 6.29
C ASP A 31 -8.88 5.17 5.78
N PRO A 32 -7.97 4.92 4.82
CA PRO A 32 -7.70 3.57 4.34
C PRO A 32 -6.93 2.70 5.35
N ALA A 33 -6.28 3.30 6.36
CA ALA A 33 -5.38 2.61 7.27
C ALA A 33 -4.41 1.69 6.49
N SER A 34 -4.27 0.43 6.92
CA SER A 34 -3.39 -0.56 6.27
C SER A 34 -3.76 -0.91 4.81
N LEU A 35 -4.96 -0.57 4.32
CA LEU A 35 -5.27 -0.75 2.89
C LEU A 35 -4.39 0.11 1.98
N THR A 36 -3.78 1.17 2.52
CA THR A 36 -2.70 1.94 1.85
C THR A 36 -1.61 1.04 1.27
N LYS A 37 -1.29 -0.08 1.94
CA LYS A 37 -0.26 -1.01 1.49
C LYS A 37 -0.59 -1.69 0.17
N MET A 38 -1.85 -1.70 -0.27
CA MET A 38 -2.20 -2.13 -1.63
C MET A 38 -1.53 -1.22 -2.67
N MET A 39 -1.55 0.10 -2.50
CA MET A 39 -0.83 1.00 -3.41
C MET A 39 0.69 0.83 -3.28
N THR A 40 1.20 0.60 -2.07
CA THR A 40 2.63 0.31 -1.85
C THR A 40 3.09 -0.92 -2.64
N SER A 41 2.34 -2.02 -2.53
CA SER A 41 2.64 -3.24 -3.27
C SER A 41 2.44 -3.08 -4.78
N TYR A 42 1.48 -2.26 -5.21
CA TYR A 42 1.29 -1.93 -6.61
C TYR A 42 2.51 -1.20 -7.19
N VAL A 43 3.02 -0.16 -6.50
CA VAL A 43 4.22 0.58 -6.92
C VAL A 43 5.44 -0.35 -7.02
N ILE A 44 5.65 -1.22 -6.02
CA ILE A 44 6.73 -2.22 -6.02
C ILE A 44 6.59 -3.17 -7.23
N GLY A 45 5.38 -3.69 -7.46
CA GLY A 45 5.09 -4.57 -8.58
C GLY A 45 5.37 -3.92 -9.94
N GLN A 46 4.99 -2.65 -10.12
CA GLN A 46 5.30 -1.90 -11.34
C GLN A 46 6.80 -1.70 -11.53
N ALA A 47 7.54 -1.39 -10.47
CA ALA A 47 9.00 -1.26 -10.53
C ALA A 47 9.68 -2.59 -10.93
N MET A 48 9.21 -3.72 -10.39
CA MET A 48 9.69 -5.05 -10.76
C MET A 48 9.34 -5.41 -12.21
N LYS A 49 8.10 -5.14 -12.64
CA LYS A 49 7.64 -5.36 -14.02
C LYS A 49 8.45 -4.54 -15.02
N ALA A 50 8.88 -3.34 -14.64
CA ALA A 50 9.79 -2.49 -15.41
C ALA A 50 11.27 -2.89 -15.32
N GLY A 51 11.61 -3.99 -14.63
CA GLY A 51 12.97 -4.51 -14.50
C GLY A 51 13.91 -3.64 -13.66
N LYS A 52 13.37 -2.78 -12.77
CA LYS A 52 14.20 -1.91 -11.91
C LYS A 52 14.99 -2.70 -10.87
N PHE A 53 14.40 -3.78 -10.37
CA PHE A 53 15.00 -4.74 -9.44
C PHE A 53 14.22 -6.06 -9.51
N LYS A 54 14.79 -7.12 -8.93
CA LYS A 54 14.21 -8.46 -8.90
C LYS A 54 14.07 -8.97 -7.47
N GLU A 55 13.26 -10.02 -7.31
CA GLU A 55 12.97 -10.65 -6.02
C GLU A 55 14.19 -11.11 -5.21
N THR A 56 15.30 -11.41 -5.91
CA THR A 56 16.55 -11.89 -5.30
C THR A 56 17.49 -10.77 -4.89
N ASP A 57 17.20 -9.51 -5.27
CA ASP A 57 18.06 -8.39 -4.89
C ASP A 57 18.01 -8.18 -3.38
N LEU A 58 19.17 -7.87 -2.80
CA LEU A 58 19.32 -7.67 -1.37
C LEU A 58 19.14 -6.20 -1.04
N VAL A 59 18.20 -5.91 -0.15
CA VAL A 59 17.96 -4.58 0.41
C VAL A 59 18.69 -4.47 1.74
N THR A 60 19.57 -3.48 1.86
CA THR A 60 20.21 -3.13 3.12
C THR A 60 19.25 -2.28 3.95
N ILE A 61 18.87 -2.78 5.12
CA ILE A 61 17.91 -2.10 6.00
C ILE A 61 18.56 -0.87 6.66
N GLY A 62 17.94 0.29 6.50
CA GLY A 62 18.32 1.55 7.14
C GLY A 62 17.73 1.73 8.55
N ASN A 63 18.06 2.85 9.19
CA ASN A 63 17.50 3.19 10.51
C ASN A 63 16.00 3.51 10.45
N ASP A 64 15.51 4.05 9.34
CA ASP A 64 14.12 4.48 9.19
C ASP A 64 13.14 3.30 9.24
N ALA A 65 13.58 2.13 8.77
CA ALA A 65 12.85 0.86 8.82
C ALA A 65 13.02 0.11 10.16
N TRP A 66 13.68 0.69 11.17
CA TRP A 66 13.89 0.02 12.44
C TRP A 66 12.79 0.32 13.46
N ALA A 67 11.97 -0.69 13.74
CA ALA A 67 10.87 -0.63 14.70
C ALA A 67 11.24 -0.02 16.08
N THR A 68 12.37 -0.44 16.67
CA THR A 68 12.77 0.03 18.00
C THR A 68 13.32 1.45 17.97
N GLY A 69 13.83 1.90 16.83
CA GLY A 69 14.35 3.26 16.64
C GLY A 69 13.29 4.29 16.25
N ASN A 70 12.09 3.85 15.87
CA ASN A 70 11.05 4.73 15.33
C ASN A 70 9.72 4.58 16.12
N PRO A 71 9.33 5.59 16.92
CA PRO A 71 8.15 5.52 17.77
C PRO A 71 6.83 5.42 17.00
N VAL A 72 6.81 5.82 15.71
CA VAL A 72 5.64 5.70 14.83
C VAL A 72 5.18 4.24 14.71
N PHE A 73 6.09 3.28 14.83
CA PHE A 73 5.78 1.86 14.71
C PHE A 73 5.24 1.19 15.97
N LYS A 74 5.18 1.90 17.10
CA LYS A 74 4.78 1.32 18.38
C LYS A 74 3.35 0.77 18.31
N GLY A 75 3.20 -0.53 18.59
CA GLY A 75 1.90 -1.22 18.59
C GLY A 75 1.37 -1.56 17.20
N SER A 76 2.17 -1.39 16.16
CA SER A 76 1.80 -1.66 14.77
C SER A 76 2.34 -3.02 14.28
N SER A 77 1.88 -3.48 13.12
CA SER A 77 2.37 -4.72 12.49
C SER A 77 3.77 -4.55 11.90
N LEU A 78 4.65 -5.52 12.15
CA LEU A 78 6.08 -5.44 11.85
C LEU A 78 6.66 -6.78 11.37
N MET A 79 7.72 -6.69 10.56
CA MET A 79 8.60 -7.79 10.19
C MET A 79 9.82 -7.90 11.13
N PHE A 80 10.00 -6.92 12.03
CA PHE A 80 11.08 -6.81 13.02
C PHE A 80 12.47 -6.65 12.40
N LEU A 81 12.55 -5.79 11.38
CA LEU A 81 13.81 -5.47 10.70
C LEU A 81 14.78 -4.70 11.62
N LYS A 82 16.08 -4.85 11.37
CA LYS A 82 17.17 -4.15 12.08
C LYS A 82 18.16 -3.53 11.10
N PRO A 83 18.76 -2.37 11.43
CA PRO A 83 19.74 -1.72 10.56
C PRO A 83 20.91 -2.64 10.21
N GLY A 84 21.34 -2.59 8.95
CA GLY A 84 22.44 -3.41 8.42
C GLY A 84 22.05 -4.83 8.02
N MET A 85 20.83 -5.30 8.31
CA MET A 85 20.33 -6.54 7.72
C MET A 85 20.31 -6.42 6.19
N GLN A 86 20.63 -7.51 5.50
CA GLN A 86 20.42 -7.64 4.06
C GLN A 86 19.27 -8.61 3.83
N VAL A 87 18.15 -8.10 3.35
CA VAL A 87 16.91 -8.87 3.20
C VAL A 87 16.53 -8.93 1.71
N PRO A 88 16.26 -10.12 1.15
CA PRO A 88 15.78 -10.23 -0.23
C PRO A 88 14.47 -9.47 -0.43
N VAL A 89 14.31 -8.81 -1.58
CA VAL A 89 13.05 -8.13 -1.98
C VAL A 89 11.84 -9.04 -1.81
N SER A 90 11.95 -10.32 -2.19
CA SER A 90 10.89 -11.33 -1.99
C SER A 90 10.42 -11.48 -0.54
N GLN A 91 11.33 -11.39 0.44
CA GLN A 91 10.94 -11.48 1.85
C GLN A 91 10.29 -10.19 2.34
N LEU A 92 10.77 -9.03 1.89
CA LEU A 92 10.15 -7.74 2.23
C LEU A 92 8.73 -7.63 1.67
N ILE A 93 8.52 -8.01 0.41
CA ILE A 93 7.19 -8.05 -0.21
C ILE A 93 6.25 -9.00 0.56
N ARG A 94 6.75 -10.17 0.99
CA ARG A 94 5.97 -11.07 1.87
C ARG A 94 5.65 -10.43 3.22
N GLY A 95 6.59 -9.71 3.82
CA GLY A 95 6.37 -8.94 5.06
C GLY A 95 5.26 -7.89 4.89
N ILE A 96 5.23 -7.18 3.76
CA ILE A 96 4.16 -6.22 3.44
C ILE A 96 2.83 -6.94 3.24
N ASN A 97 2.78 -7.92 2.33
CA ASN A 97 1.51 -8.50 1.86
C ASN A 97 0.88 -9.50 2.85
N LEU A 98 1.69 -10.22 3.63
CA LEU A 98 1.19 -11.26 4.55
C LEU A 98 1.13 -10.79 6.00
N GLN A 99 2.10 -9.96 6.42
CA GLN A 99 2.17 -9.47 7.80
C GLN A 99 1.70 -8.02 7.97
N SER A 100 1.42 -7.30 6.87
CA SER A 100 1.15 -5.86 6.91
C SER A 100 2.29 -5.09 7.60
N GLY A 101 3.54 -5.54 7.42
CA GLY A 101 4.73 -4.98 8.07
C GLY A 101 5.01 -3.54 7.63
N ASN A 102 4.92 -2.59 8.56
CA ASN A 102 5.16 -1.17 8.28
C ASN A 102 6.65 -0.87 8.03
N ASP A 103 7.52 -1.54 8.77
CA ASP A 103 8.98 -1.50 8.59
C ASP A 103 9.41 -1.98 7.20
N ALA A 104 8.80 -3.06 6.70
CA ALA A 104 9.05 -3.55 5.35
C ALA A 104 8.61 -2.56 4.26
N CYS A 105 7.53 -1.79 4.49
CA CYS A 105 7.10 -0.73 3.57
C CYS A 105 8.15 0.37 3.46
N VAL A 106 8.72 0.82 4.60
CA VAL A 106 9.78 1.84 4.62
C VAL A 106 11.03 1.34 3.92
N ALA A 107 11.49 0.12 4.24
CA ALA A 107 12.67 -0.45 3.60
C ALA A 107 12.53 -0.53 2.07
N MET A 108 11.37 -0.96 1.58
CA MET A 108 11.10 -1.02 0.14
C MET A 108 10.95 0.36 -0.50
N ALA A 109 10.39 1.34 0.21
CA ALA A 109 10.25 2.70 -0.28
C ALA A 109 11.62 3.35 -0.51
N ASP A 110 12.51 3.24 0.48
CA ASP A 110 13.88 3.76 0.38
C ASP A 110 14.67 3.06 -0.71
N PHE A 111 14.53 1.73 -0.84
CA PHE A 111 15.19 0.97 -1.88
C PHE A 111 14.70 1.31 -3.30
N ALA A 112 13.38 1.42 -3.49
CA ALA A 112 12.78 1.59 -4.81
C ALA A 112 12.80 3.03 -5.31
N ALA A 113 12.71 4.01 -4.42
CA ALA A 113 12.55 5.42 -4.76
C ALA A 113 13.58 6.36 -4.11
N GLY A 114 14.46 5.85 -3.25
CA GLY A 114 15.48 6.62 -2.55
C GLY A 114 15.00 7.31 -1.27
N SER A 115 13.70 7.52 -1.11
CA SER A 115 13.07 8.02 0.12
C SER A 115 11.58 7.71 0.17
N GLN A 116 11.00 7.77 1.38
CA GLN A 116 9.55 7.65 1.60
C GLN A 116 8.74 8.71 0.84
N ASP A 117 9.17 9.99 0.85
CA ASP A 117 8.47 11.07 0.15
C ASP A 117 8.44 10.85 -1.37
N ALA A 118 9.57 10.43 -1.96
CA ALA A 118 9.64 10.10 -3.38
C ALA A 118 8.70 8.93 -3.72
N PHE A 119 8.63 7.94 -2.83
CA PHE A 119 7.72 6.80 -2.98
C PHE A 119 6.25 7.22 -2.86
N VAL A 120 5.87 8.07 -1.91
CA VAL A 120 4.51 8.63 -1.80
C VAL A 120 4.16 9.44 -3.05
N GLY A 121 5.13 10.17 -3.62
CA GLY A 121 4.99 10.80 -4.93
C GLY A 121 4.62 9.80 -6.04
N LEU A 122 5.28 8.64 -6.08
CA LEU A 122 4.93 7.55 -7.01
C LEU A 122 3.54 6.99 -6.74
N MET A 123 3.18 6.72 -5.47
CA MET A 123 1.84 6.26 -5.08
C MET A 123 0.76 7.21 -5.62
N ASN A 124 0.92 8.51 -5.40
CA ASN A 124 -0.04 9.52 -5.88
C ASN A 124 0.03 9.74 -7.40
N SER A 125 1.16 9.47 -8.05
CA SER A 125 1.21 9.45 -9.53
C SER A 125 0.33 8.32 -10.10
N TYR A 126 0.29 7.16 -9.45
CA TYR A 126 -0.59 6.06 -9.85
C TYR A 126 -2.05 6.27 -9.46
N VAL A 127 -2.34 6.97 -8.36
CA VAL A 127 -3.69 7.47 -8.06
C VAL A 127 -4.25 8.25 -9.27
N ASN A 128 -3.45 9.18 -9.82
CA ASN A 128 -3.84 9.94 -11.01
C ASN A 128 -3.94 9.06 -12.26
N ALA A 129 -2.97 8.18 -12.50
CA ALA A 129 -2.95 7.31 -13.68
C ALA A 129 -4.11 6.32 -13.72
N LEU A 130 -4.56 5.82 -12.55
CA LEU A 130 -5.70 4.93 -12.40
C LEU A 130 -7.04 5.69 -12.30
N GLY A 131 -7.02 7.02 -12.26
CA GLY A 131 -8.23 7.85 -12.20
C GLY A 131 -8.98 7.76 -10.86
N LEU A 132 -8.27 7.51 -9.75
CA LEU A 132 -8.84 7.40 -8.41
C LEU A 132 -9.20 8.79 -7.87
N LYS A 133 -10.49 9.10 -7.75
CA LYS A 133 -10.97 10.49 -7.52
C LYS A 133 -11.04 10.88 -6.05
N ASN A 134 -11.05 9.89 -5.17
CA ASN A 134 -11.26 10.03 -3.74
C ASN A 134 -10.12 9.37 -2.96
N THR A 135 -8.89 9.42 -3.49
CA THR A 135 -7.71 8.83 -2.87
C THR A 135 -6.54 9.80 -2.88
N HIS A 136 -5.85 9.89 -1.75
CA HIS A 136 -4.58 10.61 -1.60
C HIS A 136 -3.77 9.94 -0.48
N PHE A 137 -2.50 9.65 -0.74
CA PHE A 137 -1.60 9.02 0.22
C PHE A 137 -0.61 10.01 0.80
N GLN A 138 -0.31 9.85 2.09
CA GLN A 138 0.71 10.62 2.82
C GLN A 138 1.84 9.72 3.33
N THR A 139 1.59 8.42 3.47
CA THR A 139 2.55 7.46 4.03
C THR A 139 2.64 6.21 3.15
N VAL A 140 3.76 5.49 3.28
CA VAL A 140 3.99 4.24 2.55
C VAL A 140 3.35 3.01 3.21
N HIS A 141 2.80 3.17 4.41
CA HIS A 141 2.31 2.06 5.24
C HIS A 141 0.88 2.23 5.74
N GLY A 142 0.33 3.44 5.72
CA GLY A 142 -1.04 3.72 6.15
C GLY A 142 -1.20 3.87 7.66
N LEU A 143 -0.14 4.26 8.37
CA LEU A 143 -0.31 4.72 9.76
C LEU A 143 -0.82 6.15 9.71
N ASP A 144 -1.55 6.56 10.75
CA ASP A 144 -2.31 7.82 10.80
C ASP A 144 -1.49 9.01 10.27
N ALA A 145 -2.03 9.66 9.24
CA ALA A 145 -1.47 10.85 8.65
C ALA A 145 -2.58 11.77 8.18
N ASP A 146 -2.57 13.00 8.67
CA ASP A 146 -3.56 14.00 8.31
C ASP A 146 -3.57 14.22 6.78
N GLY A 147 -4.77 14.18 6.19
CA GLY A 147 -4.96 14.36 4.76
C GLY A 147 -4.75 13.10 3.92
N GLN A 148 -4.50 11.93 4.51
CA GLN A 148 -4.60 10.64 3.84
C GLN A 148 -6.06 10.17 3.79
N TYR A 149 -6.53 9.73 2.63
CA TYR A 149 -7.88 9.19 2.47
C TYR A 149 -7.97 8.29 1.25
N SER A 150 -8.98 7.41 1.24
CA SER A 150 -9.44 6.67 0.06
C SER A 150 -10.97 6.54 0.09
N SER A 151 -11.55 5.74 -0.80
CA SER A 151 -12.96 5.38 -0.83
C SER A 151 -13.12 3.89 -1.14
N ALA A 152 -14.27 3.29 -0.86
CA ALA A 152 -14.49 1.88 -1.17
C ALA A 152 -14.35 1.61 -2.68
N ARG A 153 -14.84 2.52 -3.54
CA ARG A 153 -14.69 2.42 -4.99
C ARG A 153 -13.22 2.44 -5.40
N ASP A 154 -12.47 3.43 -4.94
CA ASP A 154 -11.07 3.57 -5.33
C ASP A 154 -10.23 2.38 -4.82
N MET A 155 -10.48 1.89 -3.62
CA MET A 155 -9.81 0.69 -3.11
C MET A 155 -10.10 -0.56 -3.96
N ALA A 156 -11.34 -0.71 -4.45
CA ALA A 156 -11.69 -1.79 -5.36
C ALA A 156 -10.98 -1.66 -6.72
N LEU A 157 -10.82 -0.42 -7.23
CA LEU A 157 -10.08 -0.14 -8.46
C LEU A 157 -8.56 -0.41 -8.29
N ILE A 158 -7.97 -0.09 -7.14
CA ILE A 158 -6.59 -0.51 -6.83
C ILE A 158 -6.50 -2.03 -6.83
N GLY A 159 -7.45 -2.72 -6.20
CA GLY A 159 -7.52 -4.18 -6.20
C GLY A 159 -7.60 -4.78 -7.61
N GLN A 160 -8.41 -4.18 -8.49
CA GLN A 160 -8.56 -4.59 -9.89
C GLN A 160 -7.29 -4.33 -10.73
N ALA A 161 -6.52 -3.29 -10.38
CA ALA A 161 -5.30 -2.92 -11.10
C ALA A 161 -4.11 -3.88 -10.85
N PHE A 162 -4.18 -4.73 -9.82
CA PHE A 162 -3.20 -5.81 -9.70
C PHE A 162 -3.36 -6.78 -10.88
N ASP A 163 -2.37 -6.73 -11.76
CA ASP A 163 -2.23 -7.65 -12.89
C ASP A 163 -1.92 -9.06 -12.32
N PRO A 164 -2.65 -10.12 -12.70
CA PRO A 164 -2.32 -11.49 -12.32
C PRO A 164 -1.01 -12.00 -12.93
#